data_AF-A0A8S2VBR4-F1
#
_entry.id   AF-A0A8S2VBR4-F1
#
_cell.length_a   1.000
_cell.length_b   1.000
_cell.length_c   1.000
_cell.angle_alpha   90.00
_cell.angle_beta   90.00
_cell.angle_gamma   90.00
#
_symmetry.space_group_name_H-M   'P 1'
#
loop_
_entity.id
_entity.type
_entity.pdbx_description
1 polymer ?
#
loop_
_entity_poly.entity_id
_entity_poly.type
_entity_poly.pdbx_seq_one_letter_code
_entity_poly.pdbx_strand_id
1 'polypeptide(L)' 'AQEFANSKVTVIICDGCEYLKQHTNEFDVIITDSSDPDGPAKVLFEEPYYLLMKSALKQPY' A
#
# COMPACT_ATOMS: atom_id res chain seq x y z
N ALA A 1 -13.29 15.95 -3.46
CA ALA A 1 -13.87 15.91 -2.09
C ALA A 1 -14.96 14.86 -1.97
N GLN A 2 -15.94 14.79 -2.88
CA GLN A 2 -16.99 13.75 -2.84
C GLN A 2 -16.47 12.31 -2.93
N GLU A 3 -15.38 12.05 -3.69
CA GLU A 3 -14.82 10.71 -3.84
C GLU A 3 -14.37 10.07 -2.51
N PHE A 4 -13.84 10.86 -1.57
CA PHE A 4 -13.43 10.35 -0.25
C PHE A 4 -14.61 10.01 0.67
N ALA A 5 -15.83 10.45 0.34
CA ALA A 5 -17.04 10.15 1.11
C ALA A 5 -17.79 8.90 0.60
N ASN A 6 -17.26 8.22 -0.42
CA ASN A 6 -17.83 6.98 -0.92
C ASN A 6 -17.75 5.88 0.16
N SER A 7 -18.85 5.16 0.40
CA SER A 7 -18.91 4.12 1.45
C SER A 7 -17.98 2.94 1.21
N LYS A 8 -17.46 2.77 -0.01
CA LYS A 8 -16.46 1.75 -0.35
C LYS A 8 -15.02 2.20 -0.07
N VAL A 9 -14.82 3.47 0.30
CA VAL A 9 -13.49 4.06 0.52
C VAL A 9 -13.25 4.20 2.01
N THR A 10 -12.15 3.62 2.48
CA THR A 10 -11.61 3.85 3.81
C THR A 10 -10.31 4.62 3.66
N VAL A 11 -10.25 5.85 4.20
CA VAL A 11 -9.04 6.68 4.17
C VAL A 11 -8.24 6.46 5.45
N ILE A 12 -6.97 6.11 5.30
CA ILE A 12 -6.06 5.87 6.42
C ILE A 12 -4.83 6.78 6.24
N ILE A 13 -4.56 7.62 7.24
CA ILE A 13 -3.41 8.54 7.22
C ILE A 13 -2.27 7.88 8.00
N CYS A 14 -1.36 7.22 7.29
CA CYS A 14 -0.21 6.54 7.87
C CYS A 14 0.91 6.36 6.85
N ASP A 15 2.06 5.87 7.31
CA ASP A 15 3.11 5.35 6.44
C ASP A 15 2.66 4.04 5.78
N GLY A 16 2.75 3.94 4.45
CA GLY A 16 2.28 2.79 3.69
C GLY A 16 3.09 1.51 3.95
N CYS A 17 4.38 1.62 4.26
CA CYS A 17 5.22 0.47 4.62
C CYS A 17 4.80 -0.10 5.98
N GLU A 18 4.57 0.77 6.97
CA GLU A 18 4.09 0.34 8.29
C GLU A 18 2.68 -0.25 8.22
N TYR A 19 1.85 0.28 7.33
CA TYR A 19 0.54 -0.31 7.05
C TYR A 19 0.71 -1.73 6.50
N LEU A 20 1.46 -1.94 5.42
CA LEU A 20 1.61 -3.28 4.83
C LEU A 20 2.20 -4.33 5.78
N LYS A 21 3.04 -3.94 6.75
CA LYS A 21 3.58 -4.88 7.76
C LYS A 21 2.50 -5.56 8.62
N GLN A 22 1.34 -4.93 8.78
CA GLN A 22 0.26 -5.42 9.65
C GLN A 22 -0.79 -6.23 8.87
N HIS A 23 -0.69 -6.29 7.54
CA HIS A 23 -1.71 -6.87 6.66
C HIS A 23 -1.08 -7.96 5.78
N THR A 24 -1.60 -9.18 5.82
CA THR A 24 -1.07 -10.35 5.10
C THR A 24 -2.20 -11.10 4.42
N ASN A 25 -2.05 -11.46 3.14
CA ASN A 25 -3.09 -12.07 2.31
C ASN A 25 -4.44 -11.31 2.36
N GLU A 26 -4.42 -9.98 2.38
CA GLU A 26 -5.62 -9.16 2.57
C GLU A 26 -6.12 -8.54 1.27
N PHE A 27 -5.20 -8.12 0.40
CA PHE A 27 -5.53 -7.35 -0.79
C PHE A 27 -5.51 -8.24 -2.02
N ASP A 28 -6.54 -8.12 -2.86
CA ASP A 28 -6.56 -8.73 -4.19
C ASP A 28 -5.68 -7.94 -5.17
N VAL A 29 -5.62 -6.62 -5.00
CA VAL A 29 -4.82 -5.69 -5.81
C VAL A 29 -4.21 -4.63 -4.90
N ILE A 30 -2.95 -4.28 -5.14
CA ILE A 30 -2.26 -3.16 -4.50
C ILE A 30 -1.79 -2.22 -5.61
N ILE A 31 -2.04 -0.92 -5.45
CA ILE A 31 -1.56 0.14 -6.34
C ILE A 31 -0.74 1.11 -5.50
N THR A 32 0.52 1.32 -5.88
CA THR A 32 1.36 2.37 -5.30
C THR A 32 1.35 3.56 -6.26
N ASP A 33 0.57 4.58 -5.92
CA ASP A 33 0.52 5.87 -6.61
C ASP A 33 1.35 6.88 -5.82
N SER A 34 2.66 6.89 -6.05
CA SER A 34 3.62 7.72 -5.30
C SER A 34 4.27 8.80 -6.17
N SER A 35 4.87 9.79 -5.52
CA SER A 35 5.80 10.71 -6.19
C SER A 35 7.08 9.99 -6.63
N ASP A 36 7.94 10.71 -7.36
CA ASP A 36 9.30 10.29 -7.69
C ASP A 36 10.10 9.87 -6.43
N PRO A 37 11.13 9.01 -6.57
CA PRO A 37 11.88 8.37 -5.47
C PRO A 37 12.79 9.34 -4.67
N ASP A 38 12.43 10.61 -4.60
CA ASP A 38 13.10 11.62 -3.81
C ASP A 38 12.44 11.77 -2.43
N GLY A 39 13.27 11.93 -1.39
CA GLY A 39 12.81 12.09 -0.02
C GLY A 39 12.09 10.85 0.54
N PRO A 40 10.92 11.01 1.20
CA PRO A 40 10.26 9.91 1.92
C PRO A 40 9.74 8.81 0.99
N ALA A 41 9.46 9.13 -0.28
CA ALA A 41 8.96 8.15 -1.25
C ALA A 41 10.02 7.12 -1.65
N LYS A 42 11.32 7.39 -1.43
CA LYS A 42 12.42 6.50 -1.83
C LYS A 42 12.23 5.06 -1.34
N VAL A 43 11.73 4.89 -0.12
CA VAL A 43 11.51 3.56 0.49
C VAL A 43 10.51 2.71 -0.31
N LEU A 44 9.58 3.34 -1.03
CA LEU A 44 8.59 2.67 -1.87
C LEU A 44 9.19 2.06 -3.15
N PHE A 45 10.45 2.39 -3.45
CA PHE A 45 11.18 1.89 -4.62
C PHE A 45 12.30 0.90 -4.25
N GLU A 46 12.36 0.48 -2.98
CA GLU A 46 13.35 -0.48 -2.49
C GLU A 46 12.74 -1.89 -2.35
N GLU A 47 13.57 -2.93 -2.53
CA GLU A 47 13.16 -4.33 -2.44
C GLU A 47 12.32 -4.69 -1.20
N PRO A 48 12.63 -4.20 0.02
CA PRO A 48 11.83 -4.51 1.20
C PRO A 48 10.36 -4.14 1.06
N TYR A 49 10.04 -3.04 0.37
CA TYR A 49 8.65 -2.63 0.14
C TYR A 49 7.92 -3.60 -0.78
N TYR A 50 8.57 -4.08 -1.84
CA TYR A 50 7.99 -5.09 -2.73
C TYR A 50 7.77 -6.43 -2.04
N LEU A 51 8.64 -6.83 -1.11
CA LEU A 51 8.43 -8.03 -0.29
C LEU A 51 7.21 -7.88 0.64
N LEU A 52 7.01 -6.69 1.22
CA LEU A 52 5.82 -6.39 2.01
C LEU A 52 4.55 -6.46 1.15
N MET A 53 4.54 -5.84 -0.02
CA MET A 53 3.40 -5.93 -0.95
C MET A 53 3.10 -7.38 -1.33
N LYS A 54 4.12 -8.18 -1.64
CA LYS A 54 3.95 -9.60 -1.98
C LYS A 54 3.30 -10.40 -0.83
N SER A 55 3.65 -10.11 0.42
CA SER A 55 3.05 -10.75 1.60
C SER A 55 1.59 -10.30 1.81
N ALA A 56 1.30 -9.04 1.52
CA ALA A 56 -0.02 -8.46 1.69
C ALA A 56 -1.02 -8.87 0.60
N LEU A 57 -0.54 -9.23 -0.60
CA LEU A 57 -1.35 -9.77 -1.69
C LEU A 57 -1.84 -11.18 -1.36
N LYS A 58 -3.12 -11.45 -1.66
CA LYS A 58 -3.67 -12.81 -1.61
C LYS A 58 -2.95 -13.72 -2.62
N GLN A 59 -2.61 -14.92 -2.19
CA GLN A 59 -2.10 -15.96 -3.08
C GLN A 59 -3.20 -16.41 -4.05
N PRO A 60 -2.91 -16.59 -5.35
CA PRO A 60 -3.81 -17.33 -6.22
C PRO A 60 -3.84 -18.79 -5.74
N TYR A 61 -5.05 -19.37 -5.69
CA TYR A 61 -5.33 -20.75 -5.25
C TYR A 61 -4.43 -21.80 -5.88
#